data_AF-M0MCR3-F1
#
_entry.id   AF-M0MCR3-F1
#
_cell.length_a   1.000
_cell.length_b   1.000
_cell.length_c   1.000
_cell.angle_alpha   90.00
_cell.angle_beta   90.00
_cell.angle_gamma   90.00
#
_symmetry.space_group_name_H-M   'P 1'
#
loop_
_entity.id
_entity.type
_entity.pdbx_description
1 polymer ?
#
loop_
_entity_poly.entity_id
_entity_poly.type
_entity_poly.pdbx_seq_one_letter_code
_entity_poly.pdbx_strand_id
1 'polypeptide(L)' 'MEGDVDLRGFLGISEDVRPGYESITCTVSVDADATEDELQELQNHVEATSPLVDMITNEVPLETRLITK' A
#
# COMPACT_ATOMS: atom_id res chain seq x y z
N MET A 1 -5.37 5.39 -7.14
CA MET A 1 -4.46 5.20 -5.99
C MET A 1 -3.42 6.29 -6.06
N GLU A 2 -3.14 6.92 -4.94
CA GLU A 2 -2.18 8.01 -4.80
C GLU A 2 -1.26 7.67 -3.64
N GLY A 3 -0.01 8.12 -3.69
CA GLY A 3 0.94 7.87 -2.61
C GLY A 3 1.96 9.00 -2.50
N ASP A 4 2.28 9.35 -1.27
CA ASP A 4 3.24 10.40 -0.95
C ASP A 4 4.63 9.79 -0.74
N VAL A 5 5.64 10.40 -1.35
CA VAL A 5 7.04 9.97 -1.21
C VAL A 5 7.94 11.18 -1.07
N ASP A 6 8.79 11.16 -0.05
CA ASP A 6 9.87 12.13 0.09
C ASP A 6 11.15 11.61 -0.58
N LEU A 7 11.48 12.23 -1.71
CA LEU A 7 12.66 11.88 -2.50
C LEU A 7 13.98 12.09 -1.77
N ARG A 8 14.02 12.88 -0.69
CA ARG A 8 15.25 13.08 0.11
C ARG A 8 15.77 11.76 0.68
N GLY A 9 14.88 10.86 1.10
CA GLY A 9 15.25 9.54 1.58
C GLY A 9 15.78 8.66 0.44
N PHE A 10 15.08 8.62 -0.69
CA PHE A 10 15.50 7.84 -1.87
C PHE A 10 16.85 8.29 -2.45
N LEU A 11 17.08 9.61 -2.51
CA LEU A 11 18.30 10.20 -3.05
C LEU A 11 19.46 10.24 -2.04
N GLY A 12 19.24 9.78 -0.80
CA GLY A 12 20.26 9.81 0.26
C GLY A 12 20.63 11.22 0.74
N ILE A 13 19.74 12.20 0.58
CA ILE A 13 19.93 13.60 1.00
C ILE A 13 19.71 13.75 2.51
N SER A 14 18.85 12.92 3.11
CA SER A 14 18.50 12.97 4.54
C SER A 14 18.41 11.56 5.09
N GLU A 15 19.15 11.27 6.17
CA GLU A 15 19.09 9.97 6.87
C GLU A 15 17.83 9.82 7.75
N ASP A 16 17.20 10.95 8.11
CA ASP A 16 15.97 10.97 8.91
C ASP A 16 14.69 10.61 8.11
N VAL A 17 14.80 10.48 6.77
CA VAL A 17 13.66 10.23 5.89
C VAL A 17 13.70 8.79 5.40
N ARG A 18 12.66 8.02 5.74
CA ARG A 18 12.52 6.64 5.26
C ARG A 18 12.41 6.64 3.72
N PRO A 19 13.27 5.90 3.00
CA PRO A 19 13.10 5.70 1.57
C PRO A 19 11.87 4.82 1.31
N GLY A 20 10.79 5.42 0.77
CA GLY A 20 9.56 4.73 0.42
C GLY A 20 8.33 5.62 0.53
N TYR A 21 7.14 5.05 0.28
CA TYR A 21 5.89 5.76 0.48
C TYR A 21 5.63 6.02 1.98
N GLU A 22 5.20 7.24 2.29
CA GLU A 22 4.72 7.65 3.62
C GLU A 22 3.24 7.31 3.81
N SER A 23 2.46 7.48 2.74
CA SER A 23 1.02 7.22 2.71
C SER A 23 0.64 6.61 1.36
N ILE A 24 -0.39 5.78 1.34
CA ILE A 24 -1.06 5.32 0.11
C ILE A 24 -2.56 5.44 0.34
N THR A 25 -3.25 6.13 -0.57
CA THR A 25 -4.71 6.27 -0.56
C THR A 25 -5.31 5.55 -1.76
N CYS A 26 -6.26 4.66 -1.51
CA CYS A 26 -7.04 3.97 -2.53
C CYS A 26 -8.50 4.42 -2.47
N THR A 27 -9.03 4.89 -3.59
CA THR A 27 -10.44 5.25 -3.72
C THR A 27 -11.07 4.27 -4.69
N VAL A 28 -12.13 3.58 -4.25
CA VAL A 28 -12.91 2.64 -5.05
C VAL A 28 -14.31 3.20 -5.21
N SER A 29 -14.79 3.25 -6.45
CA SER A 29 -16.19 3.57 -6.76
C SER A 29 -16.91 2.28 -7.10
N VAL A 30 -17.99 1.99 -6.38
CA VAL A 30 -18.81 0.80 -6.59
C VAL A 30 -20.20 1.25 -7.03
N ASP A 31 -20.65 0.74 -8.18
CA ASP A 31 -22.02 0.90 -8.66
C ASP A 31 -22.76 -0.42 -8.42
N ALA A 32 -23.67 -0.42 -7.43
CA ALA A 32 -24.41 -1.60 -7.01
C ALA A 32 -25.76 -1.18 -6.40
N ASP A 33 -26.78 -2.03 -6.61
CA ASP A 33 -28.07 -1.93 -5.92
C ASP A 33 -27.96 -2.60 -4.55
N ALA A 34 -27.27 -1.93 -3.64
CA ALA A 34 -26.98 -2.40 -2.28
C ALA A 34 -27.08 -1.23 -1.30
N THR A 35 -27.36 -1.55 -0.05
CA THR A 35 -27.37 -0.60 1.07
C THR A 35 -25.95 -0.21 1.47
N GLU A 36 -25.82 0.90 2.20
CA GLU A 36 -24.52 1.34 2.74
C GLU A 36 -23.90 0.28 3.67
N ASP A 37 -24.72 -0.40 4.47
CA ASP A 37 -24.26 -1.46 5.38
C ASP A 37 -23.68 -2.66 4.60
N GLU A 38 -24.35 -3.10 3.52
CA GLU A 38 -23.86 -4.18 2.66
C GLU A 38 -22.54 -3.81 1.94
N LEU A 39 -22.41 -2.56 1.50
CA LEU A 39 -21.17 -2.06 0.91
C LEU A 39 -20.03 -1.97 1.94
N GLN A 40 -20.34 -1.61 3.18
CA GLN A 40 -19.36 -1.57 4.26
C GLN A 40 -18.90 -2.99 4.67
N GLU A 41 -19.83 -3.95 4.71
CA GLU A 41 -19.49 -5.36 4.93
C GLU A 41 -18.60 -5.90 3.81
N LEU A 42 -18.90 -5.56 2.55
CA LEU A 42 -18.07 -5.90 1.41
C LEU A 42 -16.67 -5.28 1.54
N GLN A 43 -16.57 -3.99 1.88
CA GLN A 43 -15.28 -3.32 2.09
C GLN A 43 -14.46 -4.06 3.16
N ASN A 44 -15.05 -4.32 4.32
CA ASN A 44 -14.37 -5.00 5.42
C ASN A 44 -13.88 -6.40 5.02
N HIS A 45 -14.70 -7.13 4.27
CA HIS A 45 -14.34 -8.46 3.78
C HIS A 45 -13.18 -8.41 2.78
N VAL A 46 -13.22 -7.48 1.83
CA VAL A 46 -12.16 -7.30 0.84
C VAL A 46 -10.87 -6.86 1.52
N GLU A 47 -10.92 -5.90 2.44
CA GLU A 47 -9.72 -5.45 3.18
C GLU A 47 -9.09 -6.58 4.00
N ALA A 48 -9.90 -7.41 4.66
CA ALA A 48 -9.41 -8.54 5.46
C ALA A 48 -8.77 -9.66 4.62
N THR A 49 -9.12 -9.77 3.34
CA THR A 49 -8.65 -10.86 2.45
C THR A 49 -7.74 -10.38 1.33
N SER A 50 -7.56 -9.07 1.18
CA SER A 50 -6.83 -8.47 0.06
C SER A 50 -5.32 -8.72 0.19
N PRO A 51 -4.69 -9.39 -0.80
CA PRO A 51 -3.24 -9.55 -0.83
C PRO A 51 -2.51 -8.20 -0.90
N LEU A 52 -3.12 -7.19 -1.52
CA LEU A 52 -2.53 -5.85 -1.62
C LEU A 52 -2.46 -5.18 -0.24
N VAL A 53 -3.55 -5.26 0.54
CA VAL A 53 -3.58 -4.70 1.90
C VAL A 53 -2.58 -5.41 2.78
N ASP A 54 -2.53 -6.75 2.73
CA ASP A 54 -1.55 -7.54 3.48
C ASP A 54 -0.10 -7.14 3.15
N MET A 55 0.27 -7.07 1.86
CA MET A 55 1.62 -6.69 1.44
C MET A 55 2.03 -5.25 1.83
N ILE A 56 1.07 -4.32 1.95
CA ILE A 56 1.35 -2.93 2.32
C ILE A 56 1.43 -2.75 3.84
N THR A 57 0.60 -3.48 4.59
CA THR A 57 0.47 -3.33 6.05
C THR A 57 1.40 -4.25 6.83
N ASN A 58 1.88 -5.33 6.22
CA ASN A 58 2.79 -6.30 6.83
C ASN A 58 4.14 -6.33 6.09
N GLU A 59 5.20 -6.72 6.82
CA GLU A 59 6.53 -6.88 6.24
C GLU A 59 6.59 -8.14 5.38
N VAL A 60 6.90 -7.96 4.09
CA VAL A 60 7.18 -9.08 3.17
C VAL A 60 8.70 -9.28 3.08
N PRO A 61 9.25 -10.45 3.46
CA PRO A 61 10.67 -10.72 3.34
C PRO A 61 11.14 -10.63 1.89
N LEU A 62 12.08 -9.71 1.61
CA LEU A 62 12.65 -9.52 0.28
C LEU A 62 14.11 -10.02 0.25
N GLU A 63 14.39 -10.99 -0.62
CA GLU A 63 15.75 -11.44 -0.90
C GLU A 63 16.28 -10.82 -2.21
N THR A 64 17.32 -9.99 -2.12
CA THR A 64 18.01 -9.45 -3.29
C THR A 64 19.35 -10.14 -3.50
N ARG A 65 19.67 -10.55 -4.73
CA ARG A 65 20.95 -11.16 -5.09
C ARG A 65 21.62 -10.36 -6.20
N LEU A 66 22.85 -9.93 -5.96
CA LEU A 66 23.70 -9.30 -6.97
C LEU A 66 24.62 -10.37 -7.60
N ILE A 67 24.57 -10.51 -8.92
CA ILE A 67 25.47 -11.38 -9.67
C ILE A 67 26.39 -10.50 -10.50
N THR A 68 27.68 -10.52 -10.15
CA THR A 68 28.75 -9.84 -10.91
C THR A 68 29.55 -10.87 -11.69
N LYS A 69 29.95 -10.54 -12.92
CA LYS A 69 30.85 -11.35 -13.74
C LYS A 69 32.31 -11.06 -13.40
#